data_AF-A0A9Q3PWS1-F1
#
_entry.id   AF-A0A9Q3PWS1-F1
#
_cell.length_a   1.000
_cell.length_b   1.000
_cell.length_c   1.000
_cell.angle_alpha   90.00
_cell.angle_beta   90.00
_cell.angle_gamma   90.00
#
_symmetry.space_group_name_H-M   'P 1'
#
loop_
_entity.id
_entity.type
_entity.pdbx_description
1 polymer ?
#
loop_
_entity_poly.entity_id
_entity_poly.type
_entity_poly.pdbx_seq_one_letter_code
_entity_poly.pdbx_strand_id
1 'polypeptide(L)'
;MDLPTLSFHASLEEEWNEEEEPEEIETVLKVVPPPYHQYLDVFSKVKAEKLPPHCACDHHIELEGLIPPVGVIYSLSNNESEKLQAYNSENVEKAFIRPSSSSTGAPILFVKKKDGDLCLCVDYHKLNSGT
;
A
#
# COMPACT_ATOMS: atom_id res chain seq x y z
N MET A 1 27.03 -39.89 -28.21
CA MET A 1 25.98 -38.96 -28.66
C MET A 1 26.12 -37.76 -27.76
N ASP A 2 26.93 -36.78 -28.18
CA ASP A 2 27.32 -35.67 -27.33
C ASP A 2 26.27 -34.56 -27.42
N LEU A 3 25.68 -34.22 -26.28
CA LEU A 3 24.76 -33.10 -26.15
C LEU A 3 25.57 -31.81 -26.02
N PRO A 4 25.28 -30.74 -26.78
CA PRO A 4 25.78 -29.43 -26.43
C PRO A 4 24.94 -28.85 -25.29
N THR A 5 25.51 -28.85 -24.09
CA THR A 5 25.11 -27.98 -22.98
C THR A 5 25.37 -26.53 -23.35
N LEU A 6 24.32 -25.71 -23.30
CA LEU A 6 24.41 -24.26 -23.42
C LEU A 6 24.38 -23.67 -22.00
N SER A 7 25.56 -23.40 -21.44
CA SER A 7 25.70 -22.66 -20.19
C SER A 7 25.66 -21.16 -20.49
N PHE A 8 24.61 -20.47 -20.06
CA PHE A 8 24.65 -19.02 -19.92
C PHE A 8 25.17 -18.69 -18.52
N HIS A 9 26.42 -18.23 -18.46
CA HIS A 9 26.95 -17.51 -17.31
C HIS A 9 26.65 -16.03 -17.56
N ALA A 10 25.56 -15.53 -16.98
CA ALA A 10 25.33 -14.10 -16.88
C ALA A 10 25.95 -13.66 -15.55
N SER A 11 27.09 -12.98 -15.65
CA SER A 11 27.70 -12.25 -14.55
C SER A 11 26.85 -11.02 -14.22
N LEU A 12 26.58 -10.87 -12.91
CA LEU A 12 26.41 -9.61 -12.19
C LEU A 12 25.38 -8.63 -12.80
N GLU A 13 24.10 -8.86 -12.49
CA GLU A 13 23.25 -7.74 -12.11
C GLU A 13 23.44 -7.57 -10.60
N GLU A 14 23.93 -6.39 -10.22
CA GLU A 14 24.15 -5.98 -8.85
C GLU A 14 22.90 -6.29 -8.03
N GLU A 15 23.01 -7.27 -7.13
CA GLU A 15 22.09 -7.41 -6.00
C GLU A 15 22.02 -6.04 -5.33
N TRP A 16 20.88 -5.39 -5.47
CA TRP A 16 20.53 -4.26 -4.61
C TRP A 16 20.36 -4.82 -3.20
N ASN A 17 21.48 -4.92 -2.49
CA ASN A 17 21.49 -5.13 -1.05
C ASN A 17 21.12 -3.80 -0.40
N GLU A 18 19.84 -3.46 -0.38
CA GLU A 18 19.29 -2.50 0.58
C GLU A 18 19.19 -3.21 1.94
N GLU A 19 20.34 -3.50 2.55
CA GLU A 19 20.40 -3.57 4.01
C GLU A 19 20.15 -2.14 4.50
N GLU A 20 18.89 -1.83 4.85
CA GLU A 20 18.48 -0.55 5.41
C GLU A 20 19.29 -0.23 6.68
N GLU A 21 20.25 0.68 6.53
CA GLU A 21 21.04 1.26 7.61
C GLU A 21 20.18 2.18 8.53
N PRO A 22 20.54 2.33 9.82
CA PRO A 22 19.76 2.97 10.89
C PRO A 22 19.70 4.52 10.83
N GLU A 23 19.53 5.10 9.65
CA GLU A 23 19.63 6.55 9.40
C GLU A 23 18.39 7.38 9.81
N GLU A 24 17.28 6.76 10.22
CA GLU A 24 16.02 7.50 10.49
C GLU A 24 16.10 8.46 11.68
N ILE A 25 16.76 8.11 12.80
CA ILE A 25 16.62 8.91 14.03
C ILE A 25 17.42 10.20 13.95
N GLU A 26 18.65 10.16 13.42
CA GLU A 26 19.50 11.35 13.32
C GLU A 26 18.97 12.35 12.28
N THR A 27 18.38 11.84 11.20
CA THR A 27 17.72 12.66 10.18
C THR A 27 16.45 13.30 10.73
N VAL A 28 15.61 12.55 11.46
CA VAL A 28 14.40 13.08 12.11
C VAL A 28 14.73 14.12 13.18
N LEU A 29 15.76 13.91 14.01
CA LEU A 29 16.21 14.87 15.03
C LEU A 29 16.59 16.24 14.46
N LYS A 30 17.18 16.28 13.26
CA LYS A 30 17.59 17.52 12.58
C LYS A 30 16.39 18.30 12.03
N VAL A 31 15.31 17.61 11.67
CA VAL A 31 14.10 18.21 11.07
C VAL A 31 13.08 18.60 12.14
N VAL A 32 12.94 17.80 13.19
CA VAL A 32 11.92 17.98 14.23
C VAL A 32 12.35 19.09 15.21
N PRO A 33 11.51 20.12 15.46
CA PRO A 33 11.82 21.17 16.41
C PRO A 33 12.04 20.65 17.85
N PRO A 34 12.94 21.26 18.65
CA PRO A 34 13.29 20.79 20.00
C PRO A 34 12.12 20.50 20.95
N PRO A 35 11.01 21.29 20.96
CA PRO A 35 9.85 21.00 21.81
C PRO A 35 9.19 19.63 21.56
N TYR A 36 9.41 19.04 20.38
CA TYR A 36 8.80 17.78 19.97
C TYR A 36 9.77 16.59 20.03
N HIS A 37 10.99 16.76 20.53
CA HIS A 37 11.99 15.69 20.63
C HIS A 37 11.55 14.54 21.57
N GLN A 38 10.58 14.76 22.45
CA GLN A 38 9.99 13.68 23.25
C GLN A 38 9.07 12.75 22.43
N TYR A 39 8.67 13.15 21.21
CA TYR A 39 7.75 12.43 20.32
C TYR A 39 8.42 11.99 19.02
N LEU A 40 9.75 11.80 19.01
CA LEU A 40 10.48 11.43 17.79
C LEU A 40 9.98 10.13 17.17
N ASP A 41 9.44 9.23 18.00
CA ASP A 41 8.83 8.00 17.55
C ASP A 41 7.60 8.20 16.65
N VAL A 42 6.83 9.27 16.87
CA VAL A 42 5.67 9.64 16.03
C VAL A 42 6.12 10.00 14.60
N PHE A 43 7.37 10.43 14.43
CA PHE A 43 7.94 10.83 13.14
C PHE A 43 8.71 9.71 12.43
N SER A 44 8.79 8.49 13.00
CA SER A 44 9.42 7.34 12.33
C SER A 44 8.49 6.80 11.24
N LYS A 45 9.01 6.65 10.01
CA LYS A 45 8.22 6.09 8.90
C LYS A 45 7.96 4.60 9.14
N VAL A 46 8.97 3.86 9.60
CA VAL A 46 8.86 2.43 9.91
C VAL A 46 7.74 2.16 10.93
N LYS A 47 7.56 3.05 11.92
CA LYS A 47 6.44 2.93 12.88
C LYS A 47 5.09 3.32 12.26
N ALA A 48 5.08 4.33 11.39
CA ALA A 48 3.87 4.78 10.71
C ALA A 48 3.31 3.75 9.70
N GLU A 49 4.17 2.87 9.18
CA GLU A 49 3.79 1.81 8.23
C GLU A 49 3.19 0.56 8.88
N LYS A 50 2.88 0.60 10.17
CA LYS A 50 2.26 -0.50 10.91
C LYS A 50 0.87 -0.10 11.39
N LEU A 51 -0.10 -1.01 11.24
CA LEU A 51 -1.43 -0.77 11.82
C LEU A 51 -1.31 -0.64 13.35
N PRO A 52 -2.01 0.33 13.95
CA PRO A 52 -2.12 0.39 15.40
C PRO A 52 -2.83 -0.87 15.92
N PRO A 53 -2.53 -1.29 17.17
CA PRO A 53 -3.25 -2.39 17.78
C PRO A 53 -4.74 -2.06 17.91
N HIS A 54 -5.59 -3.08 17.74
CA HIS A 54 -7.04 -2.96 17.96
C HIS A 54 -7.37 -2.35 19.32
N CYS A 55 -8.31 -1.41 19.34
CA CYS A 55 -8.68 -0.67 20.53
C CYS A 55 -10.20 -0.43 20.61
N ALA A 56 -10.66 0.17 21.72
CA ALA A 56 -12.08 0.47 21.93
C ALA A 56 -12.67 1.47 20.93
N CYS A 57 -11.82 2.15 20.15
CA CYS A 57 -12.21 3.21 19.20
C CYS A 57 -11.95 2.79 17.74
N ASP A 58 -11.88 1.48 17.44
CA ASP A 58 -11.74 1.02 16.05
C ASP A 58 -12.91 1.50 15.19
N HIS A 59 -12.61 1.91 13.96
CA HIS A 59 -13.62 2.44 13.05
C HIS A 59 -14.60 1.33 12.63
N HIS A 60 -15.86 1.48 13.02
CA HIS A 60 -16.96 0.62 12.62
C HIS A 60 -17.82 1.35 11.59
N ILE A 61 -18.19 0.65 10.52
CA ILE A 61 -19.10 1.14 9.48
C ILE A 61 -20.46 0.48 9.73
N GLU A 62 -21.40 1.24 10.26
CA GLU A 62 -22.79 0.79 10.44
C GLU A 62 -23.52 0.83 9.09
N LEU A 63 -24.22 -0.26 8.77
CA LEU A 63 -25.01 -0.36 7.54
C LEU A 63 -26.50 -0.32 7.89
N GLU A 64 -27.29 0.45 7.15
CA GLU A 64 -28.75 0.56 7.33
C GLU A 64 -29.53 -0.68 6.83
N GLY A 65 -28.97 -1.88 7.03
CA GLY A 65 -29.52 -3.15 6.53
C GLY A 65 -29.27 -3.42 5.06
N LEU A 66 -28.53 -2.55 4.35
CA LEU A 66 -28.12 -2.74 2.98
C LEU A 66 -26.77 -3.48 2.92
N ILE A 67 -26.71 -4.56 2.16
CA ILE A 67 -25.44 -5.18 1.75
C ILE A 67 -25.14 -4.68 0.33
N PRO A 68 -24.13 -3.81 0.13
CA PRO A 68 -23.85 -3.32 -1.21
C PRO A 68 -23.40 -4.49 -2.10
N PRO A 69 -23.90 -4.58 -3.34
CA PRO A 69 -23.43 -5.59 -4.27
C PRO A 69 -21.98 -5.32 -4.68
N VAL A 70 -21.32 -6.33 -5.25
CA VAL A 70 -20.02 -6.13 -5.90
C VAL A 70 -20.19 -5.11 -7.04
N GLY A 71 -19.40 -4.03 -6.98
CA GLY A 71 -19.38 -2.99 -7.98
C GLY A 71 -18.83 -3.47 -9.33
N VAL A 72 -19.13 -2.72 -10.39
CA VAL A 72 -18.60 -3.00 -11.72
C VAL A 72 -17.12 -2.62 -11.72
N ILE A 73 -16.24 -3.59 -12.01
CA ILE A 73 -14.80 -3.34 -12.11
C ILE A 73 -14.53 -2.54 -13.39
N TYR A 74 -13.91 -1.36 -13.24
CA TYR A 74 -13.51 -0.54 -14.37
C TYR A 74 -12.29 -1.15 -15.08
N SER A 75 -12.27 -1.03 -16.41
CA SER A 75 -11.11 -1.46 -17.19
C SER A 75 -9.89 -0.61 -16.86
N LEU A 76 -8.75 -1.26 -16.65
CA LEU A 76 -7.47 -0.62 -16.38
C LEU A 76 -6.57 -0.68 -17.62
N SER A 77 -5.82 0.39 -17.86
CA SER A 77 -4.67 0.38 -18.76
C SER A 77 -3.49 -0.40 -18.15
N ASN A 78 -2.48 -0.74 -18.96
CA ASN A 78 -1.31 -1.48 -18.48
C ASN A 78 -0.60 -0.75 -17.32
N ASN A 79 -0.39 0.56 -17.45
CA ASN A 79 0.25 1.38 -16.41
C ASN A 79 -0.57 1.40 -15.10
N GLU A 80 -1.90 1.49 -15.21
CA GLU A 80 -2.78 1.44 -14.04
C GLU A 80 -2.77 0.04 -13.39
N SER A 81 -2.70 -1.02 -14.19
CA SER A 81 -2.61 -2.39 -13.69
C SER A 81 -1.29 -2.64 -12.93
N GLU A 82 -0.17 -2.16 -13.47
CA GLU A 82 1.14 -2.23 -12.80
C GLU A 82 1.13 -1.46 -11.48
N LYS A 83 0.57 -0.24 -11.48
CA LYS A 83 0.40 0.58 -10.28
C LYS A 83 -0.50 -0.08 -9.24
N LEU A 84 -1.60 -0.72 -9.66
CA LEU A 84 -2.49 -1.46 -8.77
C LEU A 84 -1.76 -2.66 -8.14
N GLN A 85 -0.98 -3.40 -8.92
CA GLN A 85 -0.22 -4.54 -8.40
C GLN A 85 0.82 -4.10 -7.38
N ALA A 86 1.59 -3.05 -7.67
CA ALA A 86 2.56 -2.49 -6.73
C ALA A 86 1.88 -2.03 -5.43
N TYR A 87 0.77 -1.27 -5.54
CA TYR A 87 -0.02 -0.83 -4.38
C TYR A 87 -0.49 -2.01 -3.53
N ASN A 88 -1.04 -3.05 -4.14
CA ASN A 88 -1.53 -4.22 -3.43
C ASN A 88 -0.41 -4.96 -2.69
N SER A 89 0.74 -5.19 -3.34
CA SER A 89 1.88 -5.86 -2.72
C SER A 89 2.38 -5.09 -1.50
N GLU A 90 2.62 -3.78 -1.65
CA GLU A 90 3.10 -2.91 -0.59
C GLU A 90 2.13 -2.86 0.61
N ASN A 91 0.82 -2.71 0.35
CA ASN A 91 -0.16 -2.58 1.43
C ASN A 91 -0.50 -3.91 2.11
N VAL A 92 -0.29 -5.05 1.43
CA VAL A 92 -0.37 -6.38 2.05
C VAL A 92 0.85 -6.60 2.95
N GLU A 93 2.05 -6.23 2.52
CA GLU A 93 3.27 -6.32 3.32
C GLU A 93 3.18 -5.46 4.60
N LYS A 94 2.66 -4.23 4.48
CA LYS A 94 2.36 -3.33 5.62
C LYS A 94 1.18 -3.78 6.49
N ALA A 95 0.50 -4.85 6.10
CA ALA A 95 -0.74 -5.34 6.71
C ALA A 95 -1.90 -4.33 6.74
N PHE A 96 -1.84 -3.27 5.92
CA PHE A 96 -2.91 -2.27 5.79
C PHE A 96 -4.15 -2.85 5.11
N ILE A 97 -3.94 -3.78 4.19
CA ILE A 97 -5.02 -4.54 3.54
C ILE A 97 -4.71 -6.04 3.62
N ARG A 98 -5.74 -6.86 3.37
CA ARG A 98 -5.60 -8.32 3.28
C ARG A 98 -6.57 -8.88 2.22
N PRO A 99 -6.27 -10.05 1.64
CA PRO A 99 -7.24 -10.78 0.83
C PRO A 99 -8.54 -11.00 1.62
N SER A 100 -9.68 -10.82 0.96
CA SER A 100 -10.99 -11.04 1.58
C SER A 100 -11.92 -11.80 0.62
N SER A 101 -12.87 -12.54 1.19
CA SER A 101 -13.94 -13.24 0.47
C SER A 101 -15.30 -12.59 0.73
N SER A 102 -15.33 -11.26 0.84
CA SER A 102 -16.53 -10.48 1.11
C SER A 102 -17.57 -10.62 -0.01
N SER A 103 -18.86 -10.65 0.36
CA SER A 103 -19.97 -10.58 -0.60
C SER A 103 -20.15 -9.18 -1.23
N THR A 104 -19.41 -8.19 -0.72
CA THR A 104 -19.41 -6.79 -1.17
C THR A 104 -18.02 -6.42 -1.67
N GLY A 105 -17.96 -5.63 -2.74
CA GLY A 105 -16.71 -5.08 -3.26
C GLY A 105 -16.96 -3.73 -3.94
N ALA A 106 -16.05 -2.78 -3.72
CA ALA A 106 -16.07 -1.49 -4.39
C ALA A 106 -15.05 -1.51 -5.55
N PRO A 107 -15.37 -0.88 -6.69
CA PRO A 107 -14.38 -0.74 -7.75
C PRO A 107 -13.34 0.31 -7.38
N ILE A 108 -12.19 0.26 -8.06
CA ILE A 108 -11.14 1.25 -7.93
C ILE A 108 -11.02 2.04 -9.23
N LEU A 109 -10.60 3.29 -9.11
CA LEU A 109 -10.28 4.17 -10.23
C LEU A 109 -8.97 4.89 -9.94
N PHE A 110 -8.28 5.32 -10.99
CA PHE A 110 -7.06 6.12 -10.85
C PHE A 110 -7.33 7.58 -11.20
N VAL A 111 -6.82 8.47 -10.36
CA VAL A 111 -6.86 9.91 -10.58
C VAL A 111 -5.44 10.41 -10.79
N LYS A 112 -5.23 11.21 -11.84
CA LYS A 112 -3.93 11.83 -12.09
C LYS A 112 -3.71 12.99 -11.10
N LYS A 113 -2.64 12.91 -10.32
CA LYS A 113 -2.16 13.99 -9.46
C LYS A 113 -1.55 15.13 -10.29
N LYS A 114 -1.29 16.27 -9.65
CA LYS A 114 -0.71 17.47 -10.30
C LYS A 114 0.69 17.23 -10.88
N ASP A 115 1.48 16.39 -10.23
CA ASP A 115 2.82 15.94 -10.65
C ASP A 115 2.77 14.91 -11.79
N GLY A 116 1.58 14.39 -12.11
CA GLY A 116 1.34 13.42 -13.16
C GLY A 116 1.34 11.97 -12.72
N ASP A 117 1.59 11.68 -11.44
CA ASP A 117 1.49 10.34 -10.86
C ASP A 117 0.02 9.91 -10.69
N LEU A 118 -0.21 8.60 -10.57
CA LEU A 118 -1.54 8.02 -10.42
C LEU A 118 -1.87 7.79 -8.95
N CYS A 119 -3.02 8.29 -8.51
CA CYS A 119 -3.58 8.02 -7.20
C CYS A 119 -4.67 6.96 -7.31
N LEU A 120 -4.54 5.85 -6.57
CA LEU A 120 -5.61 4.88 -6.42
C LEU A 120 -6.72 5.50 -5.57
N CYS A 121 -7.97 5.39 -6.04
CA CYS A 121 -9.16 5.81 -5.32
C CYS A 121 -10.17 4.68 -5.34
N VAL A 122 -10.70 4.31 -4.17
CA VAL A 122 -11.78 3.33 -4.05
C VAL A 122 -13.11 4.06 -4.18
N ASP A 123 -13.95 3.62 -5.09
CA ASP A 123 -15.29 4.18 -5.28
C ASP A 123 -16.27 3.60 -4.26
N TYR A 124 -16.38 4.27 -3.12
CA TYR A 124 -17.32 3.92 -2.06
C TYR A 124 -18.74 4.47 -2.29
N HIS A 125 -19.09 5.07 -3.44
CA HIS A 125 -20.40 5.72 -3.59
C HIS A 125 -21.59 4.81 -3.27
N LYS A 126 -21.54 3.53 -3.67
CA LYS A 126 -22.61 2.56 -3.35
C LYS A 126 -22.61 2.12 -1.89
N LEU A 127 -21.43 2.03 -1.26
CA LEU A 127 -21.33 1.74 0.18
C LEU A 127 -21.91 2.91 0.97
N ASN A 128 -21.49 4.13 0.64
CA ASN A 128 -21.89 5.37 1.29
C ASN A 128 -23.37 5.70 1.18
N SER A 129 -24.12 5.08 0.25
CA SER A 129 -25.57 5.24 0.17
C SER A 129 -26.34 4.45 1.24
N GLY A 130 -25.69 3.53 1.94
CA GLY A 130 -26.29 2.69 2.97
C GLY A 130 -25.55 2.73 4.31
N THR A 131 -24.73 3.76 4.53
CA THR A 131 -23.99 4.09 5.77
C THR A 131 -24.29 5.52 6.16
#